data_AF-A0A7S1KTK0-F1
#
_entry.id   AF-A0A7S1KTK0-F1
#
_cell.length_a   1.000
_cell.length_b   1.000
_cell.length_c   1.000
_cell.angle_alpha   90.00
_cell.angle_beta   90.00
_cell.angle_gamma   90.00
#
_symmetry.space_group_name_H-M   'P 1'
#
loop_
_entity.id
_entity.type
_entity.pdbx_description
1 polymer ?
#
loop_
_entity_poly.entity_id
_entity_poly.type
_entity_poly.pdbx_seq_one_letter_code
_entity_poly.pdbx_strand_id
1 'polypeptide(L)'
;MSCHSQRSIQTHCPICLNIITKAIQLPCSHVLCDKCISTLKKLEHKDYILLELTGDNDSLDLTSCCPMCRYEFPLSEARHNPEYDEKIRATIGEEAFAQEVEEMRQEQTELEQHNVLVVGNVYKKIATDSRNSNKWTFFVKMLNANVEDYVKRVDILLHPTFRPSRISRTRAPFKIVRLGWGTFTIVCTVYFHDKWGMAPKRFEHRLSFSGCGSFAEYPLEFKARRDEDLGSMSGGVSQSASPQ
;
A
#
# COMPACT_ATOMS: atom_id res chain seq x y z
N MET A 1 -9.08 -40.69 38.43
CA MET A 1 -8.11 -40.55 37.32
C MET A 1 -8.40 -39.25 36.61
N SER A 2 -7.69 -38.17 36.96
CA SER A 2 -7.89 -36.86 36.35
C SER A 2 -6.98 -36.74 35.13
N CYS A 3 -7.54 -36.93 33.94
CA CYS A 3 -6.86 -36.70 32.68
C CYS A 3 -6.79 -35.19 32.43
N HIS A 4 -5.80 -34.53 33.03
CA HIS A 4 -5.35 -33.23 32.55
C HIS A 4 -4.59 -33.47 31.24
N SER A 5 -5.34 -33.55 30.13
CA SER A 5 -4.74 -33.44 28.80
C SER A 5 -4.09 -32.06 28.73
N GLN A 6 -2.78 -32.01 28.94
CA GLN A 6 -1.96 -30.84 28.71
C GLN A 6 -2.13 -30.49 27.23
N ARG A 7 -3.05 -29.58 26.92
CA ARG A 7 -3.14 -29.01 25.57
C ARG A 7 -1.79 -28.33 25.33
N SER A 8 -1.03 -28.88 24.39
CA SER A 8 0.20 -28.26 23.92
C SER A 8 -0.10 -26.84 23.49
N ILE A 9 0.72 -25.88 23.93
CA ILE A 9 0.59 -24.49 23.50
C ILE A 9 0.80 -24.41 21.99
N GLN A 10 -0.01 -23.58 21.32
CA GLN A 10 0.16 -23.32 19.90
C GLN A 10 1.36 -22.38 19.72
N THR A 11 2.48 -22.91 19.23
CA THR A 11 3.71 -22.13 19.03
C THR A 11 3.79 -21.46 17.66
N HIS A 12 2.98 -21.91 16.70
CA HIS A 12 2.98 -21.42 15.32
C HIS A 12 1.68 -20.69 14.97
N CYS A 13 1.80 -19.63 14.17
CA CYS A 13 0.68 -18.84 13.72
C CYS A 13 -0.16 -19.68 12.75
N PRO A 14 -1.50 -19.75 12.90
CA PRO A 14 -2.34 -20.58 12.04
C PRO A 14 -2.56 -19.97 10.65
N ILE A 15 -2.04 -18.75 10.41
CA ILE A 15 -2.15 -18.04 9.14
C ILE A 15 -0.86 -18.20 8.33
N CYS A 16 0.30 -17.82 8.90
CA CYS A 16 1.58 -17.88 8.19
C CYS A 16 2.40 -19.14 8.48
N LEU A 17 2.00 -19.96 9.46
CA LEU A 17 2.67 -21.19 9.87
C LEU A 17 4.07 -21.01 10.49
N ASN A 18 4.58 -19.78 10.61
CA ASN A 18 5.82 -19.46 11.35
C ASN A 18 5.59 -19.42 12.86
N ILE A 19 6.67 -19.39 13.65
CA ILE A 19 6.62 -19.18 15.09
C ILE A 19 5.87 -17.86 15.40
N ILE A 20 5.01 -17.87 16.41
CA ILE A 20 4.27 -16.67 16.81
C ILE A 20 5.24 -15.71 17.51
N THR A 21 5.71 -14.70 16.78
CA THR A 21 6.45 -13.56 17.33
C THR A 21 5.49 -12.44 17.73
N LYS A 22 5.63 -11.89 18.95
CA LYS A 22 4.75 -10.84 19.51
C LYS A 22 3.28 -11.27 19.44
N ALA A 23 2.95 -12.28 20.23
CA ALA A 23 1.66 -12.94 20.28
C ALA A 23 0.53 -11.93 20.51
N ILE A 24 -0.37 -11.80 19.54
CA ILE A 24 -1.56 -10.97 19.65
C ILE A 24 -2.75 -11.86 19.98
N GLN A 25 -3.36 -11.63 21.13
CA GLN A 25 -4.60 -12.28 21.53
C GLN A 25 -5.79 -11.44 21.09
N LEU A 26 -6.72 -12.09 20.39
CA LEU A 26 -8.00 -11.52 20.00
C LEU A 26 -9.02 -11.66 21.14
N PRO A 27 -10.13 -10.89 21.15
CA PRO A 27 -11.16 -11.02 22.18
C PRO A 27 -11.79 -12.44 22.26
N CYS A 28 -11.80 -13.17 21.14
CA CYS A 28 -12.20 -14.58 21.10
C CYS A 28 -11.14 -15.58 21.62
N SER A 29 -10.05 -15.08 22.21
CA SER A 29 -8.91 -15.83 22.76
C SER A 29 -8.02 -16.59 21.77
N HIS A 30 -8.28 -16.51 20.47
CA HIS A 30 -7.31 -16.99 19.47
C HIS A 30 -6.07 -16.10 19.44
N VAL A 31 -4.92 -16.72 19.22
CA VAL A 31 -3.61 -16.05 19.19
C VAL A 31 -3.01 -16.13 17.80
N LEU A 32 -2.57 -14.98 17.29
CA LEU A 32 -1.93 -14.79 15.99
C LEU A 32 -0.63 -14.00 16.18
N CYS A 33 0.31 -14.08 15.23
CA CYS A 33 1.50 -13.22 15.27
C CYS A 33 1.18 -11.78 14.84
N ASP A 34 1.98 -10.83 15.32
CA ASP A 34 1.81 -9.40 15.02
C ASP A 34 1.86 -9.09 13.52
N LYS A 35 2.69 -9.82 12.74
CA LYS A 35 2.76 -9.70 11.27
C LYS A 35 1.41 -10.04 10.63
N CYS A 36 0.77 -11.13 11.02
CA CYS A 36 -0.53 -11.52 10.47
C CYS A 36 -1.64 -10.55 10.88
N ILE A 37 -1.67 -10.10 12.13
CA ILE A 37 -2.62 -9.06 12.56
C ILE A 37 -2.38 -7.75 11.81
N SER A 38 -1.13 -7.35 11.61
CA SER A 38 -0.77 -6.16 10.84
C SER A 38 -1.19 -6.30 9.37
N THR A 39 -1.10 -7.49 8.78
CA THR A 39 -1.62 -7.74 7.44
C THR A 39 -3.15 -7.65 7.38
N LEU A 40 -3.87 -8.17 8.37
CA LEU A 40 -5.33 -7.98 8.47
C LEU A 40 -5.68 -6.49 8.59
N LYS A 41 -4.97 -5.76 9.45
CA LYS A 41 -5.06 -4.29 9.55
C LYS A 41 -4.76 -3.61 8.21
N LYS A 42 -3.80 -4.11 7.41
CA LYS A 42 -3.45 -3.57 6.09
C LYS A 42 -4.55 -3.82 5.05
N LEU A 43 -5.19 -4.99 5.08
CA LEU A 43 -6.30 -5.32 4.19
C LEU A 43 -7.50 -4.40 4.47
N GLU A 44 -7.78 -4.11 5.74
CA GLU A 44 -8.78 -3.11 6.13
C GLU A 44 -8.30 -1.68 5.91
N HIS A 45 -6.98 -1.42 5.92
CA HIS A 45 -6.41 -0.14 5.49
C HIS A 45 -6.58 0.11 3.99
N LYS A 46 -6.83 -0.89 3.14
CA LYS A 46 -7.22 -0.60 1.75
C LYS A 46 -8.51 0.20 1.72
N ASP A 47 -9.45 -0.14 2.61
CA ASP A 47 -10.66 0.64 2.82
C ASP A 47 -10.33 1.99 3.46
N TYR A 48 -9.42 2.06 4.43
CA TYR A 48 -8.95 3.34 5.02
C TYR A 48 -8.32 4.29 4.01
N ILE A 49 -7.44 3.81 3.12
CA ILE A 49 -6.84 4.59 2.04
C ILE A 49 -7.93 5.14 1.12
N LEU A 50 -8.94 4.33 0.82
CA LEU A 50 -10.06 4.75 -0.01
C LEU A 50 -10.94 5.77 0.74
N LEU A 51 -11.16 5.62 2.04
CA LEU A 51 -11.89 6.55 2.94
C LEU A 51 -11.18 7.91 3.10
N GLU A 52 -9.86 7.91 3.35
CA GLU A 52 -9.02 9.11 3.42
C GLU A 52 -9.14 9.92 2.10
N LEU A 53 -9.19 9.21 0.98
CA LEU A 53 -9.29 9.80 -0.35
C LEU A 53 -10.72 10.25 -0.73
N THR A 54 -11.77 9.68 -0.13
CA THR A 54 -13.16 10.15 -0.30
C THR A 54 -13.50 11.31 0.63
N GLY A 55 -12.74 11.52 1.71
CA GLY A 55 -12.96 12.59 2.68
C GLY A 55 -14.19 12.39 3.57
N ASP A 56 -14.73 11.17 3.59
CA ASP A 56 -15.81 10.77 4.48
C ASP A 56 -15.16 10.34 5.82
N ASN A 57 -14.94 11.31 6.70
CA ASN A 57 -14.37 11.14 8.06
C ASN A 57 -15.37 10.56 9.07
N ASP A 58 -16.47 9.95 8.61
CA ASP A 58 -17.40 9.29 9.52
C ASP A 58 -16.66 8.12 10.17
N SER A 59 -16.49 8.21 11.48
CA SER A 59 -15.67 7.33 12.30
C SER A 59 -16.16 5.88 12.20
N LEU A 60 -15.61 5.11 11.26
CA LEU A 60 -15.80 3.67 11.25
C LEU A 60 -14.85 3.06 12.27
N ASP A 61 -15.44 2.48 13.32
CA ASP A 61 -14.82 1.34 13.99
C ASP A 61 -14.68 0.24 12.93
N LEU A 62 -13.49 0.14 12.32
CA LEU A 62 -13.15 -0.95 11.42
C LEU A 62 -13.23 -2.26 12.20
N THR A 63 -14.33 -2.98 11.98
CA THR A 63 -14.56 -4.31 12.56
C THR A 63 -13.92 -5.36 11.67
N SER A 64 -13.06 -6.19 12.28
CA SER A 64 -12.39 -7.33 11.66
C SER A 64 -13.04 -8.62 12.10
N CYS A 65 -12.87 -9.68 11.30
CA CYS A 65 -13.23 -11.04 11.70
C CYS A 65 -11.98 -11.85 12.06
N CYS A 66 -12.07 -12.66 13.13
CA CYS A 66 -11.02 -13.61 13.47
C CYS A 66 -10.93 -14.71 12.39
N PRO A 67 -9.77 -14.96 11.77
CA PRO A 67 -9.64 -15.98 10.72
C PRO A 67 -9.92 -17.42 11.20
N MET A 68 -9.82 -17.67 12.51
CA MET A 68 -10.02 -19.00 13.11
C MET A 68 -11.49 -19.32 13.37
N CYS A 69 -12.22 -18.37 13.95
CA CYS A 69 -13.60 -18.60 14.41
C CYS A 69 -14.62 -17.62 13.86
N ARG A 70 -14.20 -16.68 13.02
CA ARG A 70 -15.03 -15.63 12.41
C ARG A 70 -15.70 -14.68 13.40
N TYR A 71 -15.29 -14.69 14.67
CA TYR A 71 -15.75 -13.72 15.65
C TYR A 71 -15.42 -12.30 15.17
N GLU A 72 -16.42 -11.43 15.11
CA GLU A 72 -16.28 -10.02 14.77
C GLU A 72 -15.76 -9.24 15.98
N PHE A 73 -14.76 -8.39 15.75
CA PHE A 73 -14.15 -7.58 16.80
C PHE A 73 -13.59 -6.27 16.22
N PRO A 74 -13.57 -5.16 16.98
CA PRO A 74 -12.83 -3.97 16.59
C PRO A 74 -11.32 -4.28 16.55
N LEU A 75 -10.61 -3.97 15.46
CA LEU A 75 -9.15 -4.20 15.38
C LEU A 75 -8.38 -3.52 16.51
N SER A 76 -8.94 -2.42 17.04
CA SER A 76 -8.43 -1.68 18.19
C SER A 76 -8.44 -2.48 19.48
N GLU A 77 -9.08 -3.66 19.55
CA GLU A 77 -9.12 -4.56 20.72
C GLU A 77 -8.16 -5.75 20.62
N ALA A 78 -7.48 -5.94 19.49
CA ALA A 78 -6.39 -6.91 19.40
C ALA A 78 -5.22 -6.45 20.26
N ARG A 79 -4.79 -7.28 21.23
CA ARG A 79 -3.79 -6.91 22.25
C ARG A 79 -2.60 -7.86 22.24
N HIS A 80 -1.41 -7.32 22.44
CA HIS A 80 -0.21 -8.12 22.69
C HIS A 80 -0.36 -8.86 24.02
N ASN A 81 -0.07 -10.16 24.01
CA ASN A 81 -0.08 -11.05 25.17
C ASN A 81 1.38 -11.50 25.46
N PRO A 82 2.10 -10.82 26.38
CA PRO A 82 3.48 -11.15 26.70
C PRO A 82 3.63 -12.49 27.43
N GLU A 83 2.63 -12.94 28.20
CA GLU A 83 2.66 -14.25 28.87
C GLU A 83 2.63 -15.40 27.85
N TYR A 84 1.96 -15.20 26.71
CA TYR A 84 1.94 -16.18 25.64
C TYR A 84 3.31 -16.30 24.96
N ASP A 85 3.97 -15.16 24.71
CA ASP A 85 5.34 -15.16 24.19
C ASP A 85 6.31 -15.89 25.13
N GLU A 86 6.18 -15.71 26.44
CA GLU A 86 6.99 -16.41 27.43
C GLU A 86 6.80 -17.93 27.38
N LYS A 87 5.54 -18.38 27.23
CA LYS A 87 5.23 -19.81 27.09
C LYS A 87 5.77 -20.40 25.77
N ILE A 88 5.77 -19.62 24.69
CA ILE A 88 6.40 -20.04 23.42
C ILE A 88 7.90 -20.19 23.63
N ARG A 89 8.58 -19.16 24.16
CA ARG A 89 10.02 -19.19 24.46
C ARG A 89 10.41 -20.40 25.32
N ALA A 90 9.62 -20.69 26.35
CA ALA A 90 9.83 -21.87 27.21
C ALA A 90 9.64 -23.22 26.48
N THR A 91 8.86 -23.25 25.40
CA THR A 91 8.54 -24.48 24.64
C THR A 91 9.55 -24.74 23.51
N ILE A 92 9.92 -23.72 22.74
CA ILE A 92 10.80 -23.85 21.56
C ILE A 92 12.26 -23.47 21.83
N GLY A 93 12.53 -22.82 22.96
CA GLY A 93 13.85 -22.28 23.31
C GLY A 93 14.04 -20.82 22.89
N GLU A 94 14.82 -20.08 23.69
CA GLU A 94 15.13 -18.66 23.46
C GLU A 94 15.81 -18.42 22.11
N GLU A 95 16.74 -19.30 21.74
CA GLU A 95 17.53 -19.16 20.51
C GLU A 95 16.66 -19.26 19.25
N ALA A 96 15.80 -20.27 19.16
CA ALA A 96 14.89 -20.45 18.03
C ALA A 96 13.88 -19.29 17.91
N PHE A 97 13.37 -18.80 19.05
CA PHE A 97 12.48 -17.64 19.06
C PHE A 97 13.21 -16.37 18.59
N ALA A 98 14.43 -16.13 19.07
CA ALA A 98 15.23 -14.96 18.69
C ALA A 98 15.64 -14.98 17.21
N GLN A 99 15.96 -16.16 16.66
CA GLN A 99 16.26 -16.33 15.24
C GLN A 99 15.08 -15.94 14.35
N GLU A 100 13.87 -16.47 14.62
CA GLU A 100 12.68 -16.09 13.84
C GLU A 100 12.39 -14.58 13.94
N VAL A 101 12.52 -13.99 15.14
CA VAL A 101 12.30 -12.54 15.32
C VAL A 101 13.27 -11.72 14.46
N GLU A 102 14.53 -12.12 14.40
CA GLU A 102 15.55 -11.44 13.59
C GLU A 102 15.31 -11.63 12.09
N GLU A 103 15.00 -12.85 11.64
CA GLU A 103 14.64 -13.13 10.24
C GLU A 103 13.43 -12.29 9.79
N MET A 104 12.37 -12.27 10.60
CA MET A 104 11.19 -11.44 10.32
C MET A 104 11.51 -9.95 10.29
N ARG A 105 12.40 -9.47 11.16
CA ARG A 105 12.86 -8.07 11.19
C ARG A 105 13.63 -7.73 9.91
N GLN A 106 14.50 -8.62 9.45
CA GLN A 106 15.26 -8.46 8.21
C GLN A 106 14.33 -8.40 7.01
N GLU A 107 13.40 -9.36 6.88
CA GLU A 107 12.38 -9.34 5.82
C GLU A 107 11.55 -8.04 5.83
N GLN A 108 11.12 -7.59 7.02
CA GLN A 108 10.34 -6.36 7.12
C GLN A 108 11.17 -5.14 6.73
N THR A 109 12.43 -5.08 7.13
CA THR A 109 13.35 -3.99 6.76
C THR A 109 13.58 -3.95 5.25
N GLU A 110 13.76 -5.11 4.61
CA GLU A 110 13.89 -5.21 3.15
C GLU A 110 12.61 -4.74 2.44
N LEU A 111 11.43 -5.13 2.91
CA LEU A 111 10.16 -4.67 2.35
C LEU A 111 9.94 -3.16 2.55
N GLU A 112 10.36 -2.61 3.70
CA GLU A 112 10.27 -1.18 4.00
C GLU A 112 11.25 -0.33 3.17
N GLN A 113 12.33 -0.92 2.63
CA GLN A 113 13.25 -0.25 1.70
C GLN A 113 12.59 0.05 0.34
N HIS A 114 11.55 -0.69 -0.04
CA HIS A 114 10.83 -0.43 -1.29
C HIS A 114 9.72 0.60 -1.07
N ASN A 115 9.90 1.74 -1.72
CA ASN A 115 8.87 2.77 -1.83
C ASN A 115 7.72 2.24 -2.71
N VAL A 116 6.50 2.19 -2.19
CA VAL A 116 5.35 1.62 -2.92
C VAL A 116 4.51 2.72 -3.53
N LEU A 117 4.50 2.79 -4.86
CA LEU A 117 3.62 3.66 -5.63
C LEU A 117 2.24 3.02 -5.74
N VAL A 118 1.18 3.78 -5.46
CA VAL A 118 -0.20 3.36 -5.58
C VAL A 118 -0.87 4.14 -6.70
N VAL A 119 -1.46 3.41 -7.65
CA VAL A 119 -2.24 3.98 -8.76
C VAL A 119 -3.65 3.41 -8.70
N GLY A 120 -4.66 4.25 -8.70
CA GLY A 120 -6.03 3.78 -8.59
C GLY A 120 -7.10 4.85 -8.73
N ASN A 121 -8.32 4.48 -8.34
CA ASN A 121 -9.43 5.40 -8.23
C ASN A 121 -10.25 5.14 -6.97
N VAL A 122 -10.81 6.22 -6.41
CA VAL A 122 -11.99 6.15 -5.55
C VAL A 122 -13.25 6.52 -6.33
N TYR A 123 -14.42 6.16 -5.81
CA TYR A 123 -15.71 6.41 -6.41
C TYR A 123 -16.80 6.59 -5.34
N LYS A 124 -17.75 7.50 -5.62
CA LYS A 124 -19.00 7.69 -4.89
C LYS A 124 -20.13 7.96 -5.87
N LYS A 125 -21.27 7.30 -5.66
CA LYS A 125 -22.50 7.60 -6.41
C LYS A 125 -23.06 8.93 -5.92
N ILE A 126 -23.42 9.82 -6.84
CA ILE A 126 -24.04 11.10 -6.53
C ILE A 126 -25.51 11.09 -6.97
N ALA A 127 -26.37 11.76 -6.19
CA ALA A 127 -27.76 11.95 -6.55
C ALA A 127 -27.85 13.00 -7.67
N THR A 128 -28.23 12.55 -8.87
CA THR A 128 -28.42 13.39 -10.06
C THR A 128 -29.33 12.67 -11.04
N ASP A 129 -30.12 13.43 -11.79
CA ASP A 129 -30.96 12.91 -12.88
C ASP A 129 -30.14 12.57 -14.15
N SER A 130 -28.85 12.91 -14.16
CA SER A 130 -27.93 12.58 -15.25
C SER A 130 -27.47 11.12 -15.21
N ARG A 131 -27.22 10.53 -16.39
CA ARG A 131 -26.51 9.24 -16.49
C ARG A 131 -25.11 9.28 -15.87
N ASN A 132 -24.48 10.45 -15.79
CA ASN A 132 -23.18 10.67 -15.14
C ASN A 132 -23.30 10.77 -13.61
N SER A 133 -23.94 9.79 -13.00
CA SER A 133 -24.15 9.72 -11.55
C SER A 133 -22.95 9.14 -10.78
N ASN A 134 -21.87 8.77 -11.47
CA ASN A 134 -20.68 8.26 -10.81
C ASN A 134 -19.58 9.31 -10.71
N LYS A 135 -19.33 9.83 -9.50
CA LYS A 135 -18.19 10.70 -9.22
C LYS A 135 -17.00 9.85 -8.83
N TRP A 136 -15.95 9.91 -9.63
CA TRP A 136 -14.73 9.15 -9.40
C TRP A 136 -13.52 10.06 -9.36
N THR A 137 -12.53 9.67 -8.56
CA THR A 137 -11.25 10.37 -8.41
C THR A 137 -10.14 9.41 -8.74
N PHE A 138 -9.43 9.62 -9.85
CA PHE A 138 -8.19 8.90 -10.14
C PHE A 138 -7.05 9.55 -9.36
N PHE A 139 -6.12 8.75 -8.84
CA PHE A 139 -4.99 9.23 -8.06
C PHE A 139 -3.71 8.41 -8.30
N VAL A 140 -2.58 9.08 -8.06
CA VAL A 140 -1.26 8.49 -7.89
C VAL A 140 -0.70 8.98 -6.56
N LYS A 141 -0.29 8.07 -5.67
CA LYS A 141 0.31 8.39 -4.37
C LYS A 141 1.42 7.41 -4.01
N MET A 142 2.17 7.72 -2.95
CA MET A 142 3.07 6.76 -2.29
C MET A 142 2.39 6.23 -1.03
N LEU A 143 2.57 4.95 -0.73
CA LEU A 143 1.97 4.31 0.44
C LEU A 143 2.77 4.62 1.72
N ASN A 144 4.09 4.60 1.61
CA ASN A 144 5.04 4.68 2.73
C ASN A 144 5.94 5.92 2.67
N ALA A 145 5.61 6.92 1.85
CA ALA A 145 6.39 8.15 1.74
C ALA A 145 5.55 9.32 1.20
N ASN A 146 6.11 10.54 1.18
CA ASN A 146 5.50 11.67 0.49
C ASN A 146 5.76 11.57 -1.02
N VAL A 147 4.69 11.57 -1.82
CA VAL A 147 4.79 11.42 -3.28
C VAL A 147 5.56 12.55 -3.97
N GLU A 148 5.58 13.77 -3.42
CA GLU A 148 6.30 14.91 -4.00
C GLU A 148 7.82 14.75 -4.01
N ASP A 149 8.37 13.95 -3.11
CA ASP A 149 9.82 13.71 -3.03
C ASP A 149 10.34 12.83 -4.17
N TYR A 150 9.43 12.06 -4.79
CA TYR A 150 9.73 11.07 -5.81
C TYR A 150 9.20 11.45 -7.19
N VAL A 151 7.97 11.95 -7.25
CA VAL A 151 7.24 12.20 -8.50
C VAL A 151 7.30 13.68 -8.86
N LYS A 152 7.80 13.97 -10.06
CA LYS A 152 7.90 15.30 -10.65
C LYS A 152 6.62 15.68 -11.41
N ARG A 153 6.02 14.73 -12.12
CA ARG A 153 4.83 14.94 -12.95
C ARG A 153 4.09 13.63 -13.19
N VAL A 154 2.77 13.70 -13.32
CA VAL A 154 1.93 12.60 -13.81
C VAL A 154 1.15 13.08 -15.03
N ASP A 155 1.33 12.41 -16.16
CA ASP A 155 0.46 12.56 -17.33
C ASP A 155 -0.63 11.49 -17.28
N ILE A 156 -1.88 11.89 -17.45
CA ILE A 156 -3.06 11.03 -17.35
C ILE A 156 -3.79 11.08 -18.69
N LEU A 157 -4.07 9.91 -19.25
CA LEU A 157 -4.84 9.73 -20.47
C LEU A 157 -6.13 8.99 -20.13
N LEU A 158 -7.25 9.68 -20.36
CA LEU A 158 -8.60 9.19 -20.22
C LEU A 158 -9.15 8.72 -21.56
N HIS A 159 -10.32 8.08 -21.52
CA HIS A 159 -11.08 7.77 -22.73
C HIS A 159 -11.32 9.04 -23.57
N PRO A 160 -11.28 8.96 -24.92
CA PRO A 160 -11.46 10.11 -25.81
C PRO A 160 -12.80 10.85 -25.71
N THR A 161 -13.78 10.38 -24.94
CA THR A 161 -15.03 11.12 -24.68
C THR A 161 -14.87 12.18 -23.59
N PHE A 162 -13.82 12.12 -22.77
CA PHE A 162 -13.54 13.13 -21.75
C PHE A 162 -12.87 14.37 -22.35
N ARG A 163 -13.14 15.54 -21.77
CA ARG A 163 -12.56 16.83 -22.18
C ARG A 163 -11.99 17.56 -20.96
N PRO A 164 -10.69 17.90 -20.93
CA PRO A 164 -9.65 17.30 -21.77
C PRO A 164 -9.49 15.80 -21.46
N SER A 165 -9.12 15.00 -22.47
CA SER A 165 -8.82 13.57 -22.30
C SER A 165 -7.37 13.32 -21.86
N ARG A 166 -6.45 14.24 -22.19
CA ARG A 166 -5.07 14.24 -21.71
C ARG A 166 -4.90 15.34 -20.65
N ILE A 167 -4.45 14.96 -19.46
CA ILE A 167 -4.24 15.87 -18.34
C ILE A 167 -2.84 15.69 -17.80
N SER A 168 -2.08 16.77 -17.65
CA SER A 168 -0.80 16.76 -16.96
C SER A 168 -0.94 17.39 -15.58
N ARG A 169 -0.40 16.72 -14.56
CA ARG A 169 -0.31 17.20 -13.17
C ARG A 169 1.16 17.31 -12.79
N THR A 170 1.63 18.53 -12.55
CA THR A 170 3.04 18.84 -12.28
C THR A 170 3.33 19.10 -10.80
N ARG A 171 2.31 19.02 -9.94
CA ARG A 171 2.41 19.17 -8.48
C ARG A 171 1.41 18.22 -7.81
N ALA A 172 1.70 17.77 -6.59
CA ALA A 172 0.75 16.98 -5.85
C ALA A 172 -0.39 17.88 -5.31
N PRO A 173 -1.55 17.31 -4.94
CA PRO A 173 -1.92 15.90 -5.10
C PRO A 173 -2.10 15.52 -6.57
N PHE A 174 -1.48 14.40 -6.99
CA PHE A 174 -1.57 13.88 -8.37
C PHE A 174 -2.90 13.16 -8.58
N LYS A 175 -4.00 13.92 -8.52
CA LYS A 175 -5.36 13.41 -8.67
C LYS A 175 -6.21 14.22 -9.65
N ILE A 176 -7.25 13.58 -10.17
CA ILE A 176 -8.29 14.21 -10.98
C ILE A 176 -9.65 13.69 -10.56
N VAL A 177 -10.67 14.54 -10.64
CA VAL A 177 -12.06 14.17 -10.37
C VAL A 177 -12.87 14.31 -11.65
N ARG A 178 -13.74 13.35 -11.93
CA ARG A 178 -14.64 13.33 -13.09
C ARG A 178 -15.96 12.65 -12.75
N LEU A 179 -16.95 12.90 -13.59
CA LEU A 179 -18.21 12.17 -13.60
C LEU A 179 -18.25 11.22 -14.80
N GLY A 180 -18.85 10.05 -14.63
CA GLY A 180 -19.02 9.10 -15.74
C GLY A 180 -20.14 8.09 -15.48
N TRP A 181 -20.49 7.33 -16.50
CA TRP A 181 -21.48 6.25 -16.41
C TRP A 181 -20.86 4.86 -16.65
N GLY A 182 -19.73 4.81 -17.36
CA GLY A 182 -19.05 3.57 -17.74
C GLY A 182 -17.62 3.48 -17.19
N THR A 183 -17.08 2.27 -17.23
CA THR A 183 -15.69 1.96 -16.86
C THR A 183 -14.81 1.91 -18.09
N PHE A 184 -13.54 2.28 -17.93
CA PHE A 184 -12.53 2.24 -18.99
C PHE A 184 -11.13 2.14 -18.37
N THR A 185 -10.12 1.85 -19.17
CA THR A 185 -8.73 1.86 -18.71
C THR A 185 -8.19 3.29 -18.75
N ILE A 186 -7.76 3.78 -17.59
CA ILE A 186 -6.99 5.01 -17.45
C ILE A 186 -5.52 4.64 -17.59
N VAL A 187 -4.82 5.36 -18.45
CA VAL A 187 -3.37 5.23 -18.56
C VAL A 187 -2.74 6.42 -17.86
N CYS A 188 -1.73 6.19 -17.02
CA CYS A 188 -0.89 7.27 -16.53
C CYS A 188 0.59 7.02 -16.83
N THR A 189 1.35 8.11 -16.99
CA THR A 189 2.81 8.08 -17.09
C THR A 189 3.36 8.95 -15.96
N VAL A 190 4.12 8.34 -15.08
CA VAL A 190 4.74 8.97 -13.92
C VAL A 190 6.17 9.32 -14.28
N TYR A 191 6.51 10.60 -14.15
CA TYR A 191 7.85 11.13 -14.33
C TYR A 191 8.43 11.39 -12.94
N PHE A 192 9.59 10.81 -12.67
CA PHE A 192 10.28 10.95 -11.40
C PHE A 192 11.23 12.16 -11.41
N HIS A 193 11.63 12.63 -10.23
CA HIS A 193 12.66 13.66 -10.14
C HIS A 193 14.00 13.15 -10.65
N ASP A 194 14.76 14.05 -11.28
CA ASP A 194 16.00 13.71 -11.99
C ASP A 194 17.06 13.11 -11.04
N LYS A 195 17.03 13.50 -9.75
CA LYS A 195 17.88 12.94 -8.68
C LYS A 195 17.76 11.42 -8.50
N TRP A 196 16.65 10.82 -8.92
CA TRP A 196 16.43 9.38 -8.84
C TRP A 196 16.91 8.63 -10.08
N GLY A 197 17.26 9.33 -11.16
CA GLY A 197 17.77 8.72 -12.39
C GLY A 197 16.83 7.73 -13.08
N MET A 198 15.55 7.71 -12.70
CA MET A 198 14.57 6.76 -13.21
C MET A 198 13.89 7.29 -14.48
N ALA A 199 13.83 6.45 -15.50
CA ALA A 199 13.01 6.73 -16.68
C ALA A 199 11.52 6.81 -16.30
N PRO A 200 10.70 7.60 -17.05
CA PRO A 200 9.26 7.65 -16.82
C PRO A 200 8.63 6.26 -16.92
N LYS A 201 7.71 5.94 -16.01
CA LYS A 201 7.01 4.65 -15.98
C LYS A 201 5.55 4.83 -16.35
N ARG A 202 5.04 3.94 -17.21
CA ARG A 202 3.65 3.90 -17.64
C ARG A 202 2.89 2.86 -16.82
N PHE A 203 1.69 3.22 -16.38
CA PHE A 203 0.77 2.35 -15.64
C PHE A 203 -0.61 2.39 -16.28
N GLU A 204 -1.33 1.29 -16.14
CA GLU A 204 -2.70 1.14 -16.63
C GLU A 204 -3.60 0.74 -15.47
N HIS A 205 -4.71 1.46 -15.30
CA HIS A 205 -5.65 1.25 -14.23
C HIS A 205 -7.06 1.09 -14.80
N ARG A 206 -7.72 -0.03 -14.52
CA ARG A 206 -9.13 -0.23 -14.89
C ARG A 206 -10.01 0.53 -13.91
N LEU A 207 -10.69 1.59 -14.37
CA LEU A 207 -11.62 2.37 -13.56
C LEU A 207 -12.69 1.44 -12.96
N SER A 208 -12.82 1.43 -11.64
CA SER A 208 -13.76 0.59 -10.91
C SER A 208 -14.79 1.42 -10.15
N PHE A 209 -16.06 1.00 -10.22
CA PHE A 209 -17.16 1.52 -9.41
C PHE A 209 -17.64 0.51 -8.36
N SER A 210 -16.90 -0.60 -8.16
CA SER A 210 -17.18 -1.57 -7.09
C SER A 210 -16.71 -1.01 -5.75
N GLY A 211 -17.54 -1.13 -4.70
CA GLY A 211 -17.24 -0.54 -3.40
C GLY A 211 -16.97 0.97 -3.50
N CYS A 212 -15.87 1.42 -2.89
CA CYS A 212 -15.37 2.79 -2.99
C CYS A 212 -14.31 2.97 -4.08
N GLY A 213 -14.05 1.98 -4.95
CA GLY A 213 -13.06 2.03 -6.03
C GLY A 213 -12.06 0.87 -6.00
N SER A 214 -10.90 1.04 -6.65
CA SER A 214 -9.81 0.07 -6.61
C SER A 214 -8.46 0.71 -6.90
N PHE A 215 -7.38 0.04 -6.52
CA PHE A 215 -6.02 0.46 -6.82
C PHE A 215 -5.08 -0.74 -6.95
N ALA A 216 -3.91 -0.48 -7.53
CA ALA A 216 -2.78 -1.39 -7.58
C ALA A 216 -1.55 -0.76 -6.91
N GLU A 217 -0.75 -1.62 -6.30
CA GLU A 217 0.51 -1.29 -5.63
C GLU A 217 1.69 -1.68 -6.53
N TYR A 218 2.66 -0.79 -6.64
CA TYR A 218 3.85 -0.94 -7.47
C TYR A 218 5.08 -0.64 -6.61
N PRO A 219 5.76 -1.66 -6.06
CA PRO A 219 7.04 -1.48 -5.41
C PRO A 219 8.05 -0.85 -6.40
N LEU A 220 8.70 0.23 -5.98
CA LEU A 220 9.68 0.95 -6.77
C LEU A 220 10.99 1.04 -5.99
N GLU A 221 12.08 0.70 -6.68
CA GLU A 221 13.44 0.93 -6.20
C GLU A 221 13.93 2.31 -6.62
N PHE A 222 14.22 3.16 -5.64
CA PHE A 222 14.82 4.46 -5.85
C PHE A 222 16.27 4.42 -5.40
N LYS A 223 17.19 4.63 -6.34
CA LYS A 223 18.62 4.78 -6.06
C LYS A 223 18.99 6.23 -6.39
N ALA A 224 19.41 7.00 -5.39
CA ALA A 224 19.85 8.37 -5.64
C ALA A 224 21.04 8.35 -6.61
N ARG A 225 21.00 9.18 -7.65
CA ARG A 225 22.18 9.44 -8.46
C ARG A 225 23.21 10.14 -7.59
N ARG A 226 24.47 9.72 -7.69
CA ARG A 226 25.57 10.46 -7.09
C ARG A 226 25.75 11.75 -7.89
N ASP A 227 26.15 12.84 -7.24
CA ASP A 227 26.25 14.16 -7.87
C ASP A 227 27.17 14.18 -9.12
N GLU A 228 28.12 13.25 -9.20
CA GLU A 228 29.04 13.07 -10.33
C GLU A 228 28.32 12.69 -11.65
N ASP A 229 27.16 12.04 -11.59
CA ASP A 229 26.43 11.56 -12.77
C ASP A 229 25.59 12.65 -13.46
N LEU A 230 25.37 13.81 -12.82
CA LEU A 230 24.55 14.91 -13.35
C LEU A 230 25.32 15.86 -14.27
N GLY A 231 26.65 15.81 -14.28
CA GLY A 231 27.52 16.73 -15.04
C GLY A 231 27.81 16.34 -16.50
N SER A 232 27.36 15.18 -16.98
CA SER A 232 27.80 14.62 -18.27
C SER A 232 26.94 14.97 -19.50
N MET A 233 25.86 15.76 -19.36
CA MET A 233 24.95 16.08 -20.47
C MET A 233 25.07 17.52 -21.03
N SER A 234 26.06 18.31 -20.61
CA SER A 234 26.29 19.66 -21.15
C SER A 234 27.67 19.79 -21.78
N GLY A 235 27.82 19.41 -23.05
CA GLY A 235 29.11 19.55 -23.74
C GLY A 235 29.10 19.02 -25.18
N GLY A 236 28.42 19.71 -26.08
CA GLY A 236 28.38 19.36 -27.50
C GLY A 236 27.93 20.51 -28.39
N VAL A 237 28.54 21.69 -28.23
CA VAL A 237 28.45 22.76 -29.25
C VAL A 237 29.64 22.57 -30.19
N SER A 238 29.38 21.93 -31.33
CA SER A 238 30.33 21.84 -32.44
C SER A 238 30.39 23.21 -33.12
N GLN A 239 31.50 23.94 -32.95
CA GLN A 239 31.80 25.09 -33.80
C GLN A 239 32.36 24.58 -35.13
N SER A 240 31.65 24.85 -36.23
CA SER A 240 32.16 24.71 -37.59
C SER A 240 33.04 25.92 -37.92
N ALA A 241 34.35 25.71 -38.00
CA ALA A 241 35.28 26.65 -38.60
C ALA A 241 35.51 26.24 -40.07
N SER A 242 35.14 27.10 -41.00
CA SER A 242 35.54 27.02 -42.42
C SER A 242 36.84 27.78 -42.62
N PRO A 243 37.84 27.24 -43.34
CA PRO A 243 38.88 28.04 -43.96
C PRO A 243 38.54 28.33 -45.44
N GLN A 244 39.21 29.36 -45.93
CA GLN A 244 39.06 30.11 -47.18
C GLN A 244 39.01 29.28 -48.47
#